data_AF-A0A2V5UP05-F1
#
_entry.id   AF-A0A2V5UP05-F1
#
_cell.length_a   1.000
_cell.length_b   1.000
_cell.length_c   1.000
_cell.angle_alpha   90.00
_cell.angle_beta   90.00
_cell.angle_gamma   90.00
#
_symmetry.space_group_name_H-M   'P 1'
#
loop_
_entity.id
_entity.type
_entity.pdbx_description
1 polymer ?
#
loop_
_entity_poly.entity_id
_entity_poly.type
_entity_poly.pdbx_seq_one_letter_code
_entity_poly.pdbx_strand_id
1 'polypeptide(L)'
;MKISGAIDFNAPALKYARKDFPLLEADASVRKALETIRREGIGERVIYFYAADERKRLVGVVPTRRLLTASSDTLLCEIMVPRVVALPAEATVLEACEFFVLYKFLALPVIDEERRVIGIVDTDVFMESVLENDETSREGVRDDFFEALGFHLAEVRDASSWRVFRYRFPWLLVTVTGGTICALLAGLFEATLAHSLVIAFFLIMVLGLNESVSAQSMSVTTQALRSVRVTWHWFRSAFQREITTALLLGLACGTLVSAIVWIWRADARAAFVIGGSIALSLVSACVIGLSVPSLLHRLKLDPKIAAGPVTLALADIFALVIYFTSAWVVL
;
A
#
# COMPACT_ATOMS: atom_id res chain seq x y z
N MET A 1 7.35 -16.29 -27.79
CA MET A 1 8.54 -16.84 -27.09
C MET A 1 8.09 -17.13 -25.66
N LYS A 2 7.90 -18.40 -25.26
CA LYS A 2 7.46 -18.76 -23.90
C LYS A 2 8.57 -18.36 -22.92
N ILE A 3 8.32 -17.37 -22.09
CA ILE A 3 9.27 -16.92 -21.06
C ILE A 3 9.06 -17.83 -19.85
N SER A 4 9.68 -19.01 -19.86
CA SER A 4 9.68 -19.92 -18.71
C SER A 4 10.75 -19.44 -17.71
N GLY A 5 10.29 -18.80 -16.63
CA GLY A 5 11.13 -18.38 -15.51
C GLY A 5 10.44 -17.32 -14.66
N ALA A 6 10.61 -17.40 -13.34
CA ALA A 6 10.14 -16.37 -12.42
C ALA A 6 10.67 -14.98 -12.85
N ILE A 7 9.78 -14.00 -12.97
CA ILE A 7 10.12 -12.65 -13.41
C ILE A 7 11.00 -12.00 -12.34
N ASP A 8 12.14 -11.44 -12.77
CA ASP A 8 12.98 -10.61 -11.92
C ASP A 8 12.48 -9.17 -11.98
N PHE A 9 11.86 -8.70 -10.90
CA PHE A 9 11.31 -7.35 -10.80
C PHE A 9 12.38 -6.25 -10.87
N ASN A 10 13.64 -6.55 -10.59
CA ASN A 10 14.73 -5.59 -10.66
C ASN A 10 15.44 -5.60 -12.03
N ALA A 11 15.09 -6.53 -12.92
CA ALA A 11 15.65 -6.56 -14.27
C ALA A 11 15.10 -5.39 -15.10
N PRO A 12 15.84 -4.93 -16.13
CA PRO A 12 15.34 -3.93 -17.07
C PRO A 12 14.07 -4.43 -17.79
N ALA A 13 13.01 -3.63 -17.79
CA ALA A 13 11.75 -3.93 -18.46
C ALA A 13 11.94 -4.14 -19.97
N LEU A 14 12.94 -3.48 -20.56
CA LEU A 14 13.33 -3.67 -21.97
C LEU A 14 13.64 -5.13 -22.33
N LYS A 15 14.12 -5.94 -21.37
CA LYS A 15 14.37 -7.38 -21.58
C LYS A 15 13.10 -8.15 -21.93
N TYR A 16 11.96 -7.68 -21.43
CA TYR A 16 10.64 -8.25 -21.65
C TYR A 16 9.81 -7.47 -22.68
N ALA A 17 10.38 -6.38 -23.22
CA ALA A 17 9.72 -5.59 -24.25
C ALA A 17 9.74 -6.32 -25.59
N ARG A 18 8.61 -6.25 -26.28
CA ARG A 18 8.45 -6.78 -27.63
C ARG A 18 8.85 -5.74 -28.67
N LYS A 19 9.35 -6.21 -29.82
CA LYS A 19 9.80 -5.36 -30.94
C LYS A 19 8.94 -5.51 -32.20
N ASP A 20 8.01 -6.45 -32.18
CA ASP A 20 7.06 -6.75 -33.24
C ASP A 20 5.79 -5.88 -33.08
N PHE A 21 5.93 -4.58 -33.34
CA PHE A 21 4.81 -3.65 -33.31
C PHE A 21 4.86 -2.66 -34.46
N PRO A 22 3.71 -2.29 -35.04
CA PRO A 22 3.67 -1.27 -36.07
C PRO A 22 3.86 0.11 -35.43
N LEU A 23 4.99 0.76 -35.74
CA LEU A 23 5.22 2.16 -35.39
C LEU A 23 4.75 3.04 -36.55
N LEU A 24 3.74 3.87 -36.31
CA LEU A 24 3.11 4.66 -37.37
C LEU A 24 3.78 6.03 -37.52
N GLU A 25 3.86 6.53 -38.75
CA GLU A 25 4.33 7.89 -39.03
C GLU A 25 3.22 8.90 -38.72
N ALA A 26 3.49 9.91 -37.90
CA ALA A 26 2.46 10.86 -37.47
C ALA A 26 1.88 11.71 -38.62
N ASP A 27 2.65 11.93 -39.68
CA ASP A 27 2.29 12.64 -40.91
C ASP A 27 1.69 11.72 -41.99
N ALA A 28 1.55 10.42 -41.73
CA ALA A 28 0.86 9.52 -42.63
C ALA A 28 -0.67 9.72 -42.58
N SER A 29 -1.33 9.46 -43.71
CA SER A 29 -2.79 9.34 -43.75
C SER A 29 -3.26 8.05 -43.08
N VAL A 30 -4.52 8.04 -42.62
CA VAL A 30 -5.19 6.85 -42.07
C VAL A 30 -5.10 5.67 -43.04
N ARG A 31 -5.24 5.91 -44.36
CA ARG A 31 -5.07 4.87 -45.39
C ARG A 31 -3.69 4.21 -45.32
N LYS A 32 -2.62 5.01 -45.37
CA LYS A 32 -1.23 4.51 -45.34
C LYS A 32 -0.96 3.80 -44.01
N ALA A 33 -1.47 4.33 -42.90
CA ALA A 33 -1.34 3.71 -41.59
C ALA A 33 -1.99 2.31 -41.53
N LEU A 34 -3.22 2.17 -42.04
CA LEU A 34 -3.90 0.87 -42.10
C LEU A 34 -3.21 -0.12 -43.03
N GLU A 35 -2.64 0.34 -44.14
CA GLU A 35 -1.82 -0.49 -45.03
C GLU A 35 -0.54 -0.99 -44.34
N THR A 36 0.16 -0.11 -43.62
CA THR A 36 1.32 -0.48 -42.81
C THR A 36 0.97 -1.54 -41.77
N ILE A 37 -0.14 -1.35 -41.05
CA ILE A 37 -0.65 -2.31 -40.04
C ILE A 37 -0.96 -3.67 -40.69
N ARG A 38 -1.59 -3.68 -41.87
CA ARG A 38 -1.90 -4.93 -42.59
C ARG A 38 -0.65 -5.66 -43.07
N ARG A 39 0.38 -4.91 -43.47
CA ARG A 39 1.66 -5.47 -43.96
C ARG A 39 2.52 -6.03 -42.82
N GLU A 40 2.63 -5.29 -41.72
CA GLU A 40 3.49 -5.65 -40.58
C GLU A 40 2.81 -6.60 -39.61
N GLY A 41 1.47 -6.64 -39.63
CA GLY A 41 0.66 -7.46 -38.76
C GLY A 41 0.46 -6.81 -37.39
N ILE A 42 -0.62 -7.24 -36.74
CA ILE A 42 -0.90 -6.99 -35.33
C ILE A 42 -0.79 -8.34 -34.64
N GLY A 43 0.23 -8.54 -33.80
CA GLY A 43 0.34 -9.77 -33.01
C GLY A 43 -0.89 -10.01 -32.10
N GLU A 44 -0.92 -11.10 -31.36
CA GLU A 44 -2.10 -11.56 -30.61
C GLU A 44 -2.45 -10.79 -29.31
N ARG A 45 -1.82 -9.63 -29.04
CA ARG A 45 -1.91 -8.93 -27.73
C ARG A 45 -2.48 -7.51 -27.84
N VAL A 46 -2.77 -6.92 -26.68
CA VAL A 46 -3.40 -5.58 -26.53
C VAL A 46 -2.76 -4.52 -27.43
N ILE A 47 -3.59 -3.85 -28.23
CA ILE A 47 -3.15 -3.04 -29.37
C ILE A 47 -3.25 -1.54 -29.05
N TYR A 48 -2.11 -0.93 -28.71
CA TYR A 48 -1.92 0.52 -28.82
C TYR A 48 -1.08 0.83 -30.05
N PHE A 49 -1.54 1.77 -30.88
CA PHE A 49 -0.78 2.25 -32.03
C PHE A 49 -0.02 3.51 -31.66
N TYR A 50 1.30 3.43 -31.60
CA TYR A 50 2.13 4.59 -31.32
C TYR A 50 2.52 5.31 -32.62
N ALA A 51 2.48 6.63 -32.58
CA ALA A 51 2.87 7.50 -33.67
C ALA A 51 4.23 8.14 -33.36
N ALA A 52 5.12 8.12 -34.35
CA ALA A 52 6.45 8.70 -34.31
C ALA A 52 6.65 9.77 -35.39
N ASP A 53 7.59 10.67 -35.15
CA ASP A 53 8.05 11.63 -36.16
C ASP A 53 9.08 11.01 -37.13
N GLU A 54 9.56 11.80 -38.10
CA GLU A 54 10.59 11.41 -39.08
C GLU A 54 11.89 10.89 -38.43
N ARG A 55 12.18 11.29 -37.19
CA ARG A 55 13.36 10.86 -36.42
C ARG A 55 13.05 9.63 -35.54
N LYS A 56 11.89 9.00 -35.72
CA LYS A 56 11.36 7.88 -34.93
C LYS A 56 11.08 8.21 -33.45
N ARG A 57 10.93 9.49 -33.10
CA ARG A 57 10.62 9.91 -31.73
C ARG A 57 9.14 9.77 -31.45
N LEU A 58 8.78 9.27 -30.28
CA LEU A 58 7.39 9.10 -29.86
C LEU A 58 6.69 10.47 -29.72
N VAL A 59 5.68 10.72 -30.56
CA VAL A 59 4.90 11.97 -30.55
C VAL A 59 3.44 11.79 -30.14
N GLY A 60 2.88 10.59 -30.30
CA GLY A 60 1.47 10.35 -29.99
C GLY A 60 1.09 8.89 -29.89
N VAL A 61 -0.14 8.65 -29.42
CA VAL A 61 -0.80 7.35 -29.47
C VAL A 61 -2.12 7.52 -30.21
N VAL A 62 -2.41 6.63 -31.15
CA VAL A 62 -3.61 6.66 -31.98
C VAL A 62 -4.62 5.67 -31.41
N PRO A 63 -5.76 6.14 -30.88
CA PRO A 63 -6.82 5.24 -30.43
C PRO A 63 -7.38 4.45 -31.61
N THR A 64 -7.47 3.12 -31.48
CA THR A 64 -8.00 2.22 -32.53
C THR A 64 -9.36 2.67 -33.05
N ARG A 65 -10.27 3.10 -32.16
CA ARG A 65 -11.57 3.65 -32.56
C ARG A 65 -11.44 4.82 -33.52
N ARG A 66 -10.55 5.79 -33.25
CA ARG A 66 -10.34 6.95 -34.12
C ARG A 66 -9.73 6.55 -35.45
N LEU A 67 -8.76 5.63 -35.43
CA LEU A 67 -8.13 5.10 -36.64
C LEU A 67 -9.15 4.41 -37.56
N LEU A 68 -10.13 3.69 -37.01
CA LEU A 68 -11.15 2.99 -37.77
C LEU A 68 -12.31 3.88 -38.25
N THR A 69 -12.61 4.98 -37.55
CA THR A 69 -13.75 5.86 -37.88
C THR A 69 -13.37 7.11 -38.68
N ALA A 70 -12.10 7.49 -38.71
CA ALA A 70 -11.63 8.67 -39.44
C ALA A 70 -11.64 8.46 -40.96
N SER A 71 -11.68 9.56 -41.72
CA SER A 71 -11.56 9.49 -43.18
C SER A 71 -10.19 8.95 -43.58
N SER A 72 -10.13 8.21 -44.69
CA SER A 72 -8.90 7.60 -45.20
C SER A 72 -7.78 8.61 -45.50
N ASP A 73 -8.15 9.85 -45.82
CA ASP A 73 -7.21 10.92 -46.20
C ASP A 73 -6.81 11.80 -45.00
N THR A 74 -7.42 11.63 -43.82
CA THR A 74 -7.06 12.34 -42.59
C THR A 74 -5.67 11.94 -42.12
N LEU A 75 -4.87 12.90 -41.63
CA LEU A 75 -3.53 12.65 -41.09
C LEU A 75 -3.58 12.08 -39.67
N LEU A 76 -2.63 11.21 -39.31
CA LEU A 76 -2.58 10.63 -37.96
C LEU A 76 -2.36 11.69 -36.87
N CYS A 77 -1.61 12.75 -37.16
CA CYS A 77 -1.36 13.85 -36.23
C CYS A 77 -2.63 14.59 -35.80
N GLU A 78 -3.70 14.54 -36.61
CA GLU A 78 -4.99 15.16 -36.30
C GLU A 78 -5.85 14.30 -35.36
N ILE A 79 -5.65 12.98 -35.37
CA ILE A 79 -6.47 12.04 -34.59
C ILE A 79 -5.73 11.43 -33.39
N MET A 80 -4.40 11.55 -33.34
CA MET A 80 -3.58 11.06 -32.23
C MET A 80 -3.82 11.84 -30.94
N VAL A 81 -3.53 11.19 -29.81
CA VAL A 81 -3.43 11.85 -28.51
C VAL A 81 -1.95 12.19 -28.28
N PRO A 82 -1.58 13.49 -28.20
CA PRO A 82 -0.21 13.89 -27.94
C PRO A 82 0.16 13.65 -26.47
N ARG A 83 1.47 13.66 -26.15
CA ARG A 83 2.03 13.45 -24.80
C ARG A 83 1.73 12.05 -24.23
N VAL A 84 2.34 11.05 -24.85
CA VAL A 84 2.28 9.66 -24.40
C VAL A 84 3.24 9.46 -23.22
N VAL A 85 2.74 8.84 -22.17
CA VAL A 85 3.57 8.32 -21.07
C VAL A 85 4.38 7.15 -21.60
N ALA A 86 5.69 7.20 -21.41
CA ALA A 86 6.63 6.20 -21.91
C ALA A 86 7.58 5.76 -20.80
N LEU A 87 8.05 4.52 -20.88
CA LEU A 87 9.06 3.95 -19.99
C LEU A 87 10.46 4.29 -20.52
N PRO A 88 11.37 4.81 -19.67
CA PRO A 88 12.80 4.87 -20.00
C PRO A 88 13.38 3.48 -20.29
N ALA A 89 14.46 3.41 -21.09
CA ALA A 89 15.12 2.15 -21.46
C ALA A 89 15.71 1.42 -20.24
N GLU A 90 16.12 2.18 -19.23
CA GLU A 90 16.72 1.73 -17.98
C GLU A 90 15.68 1.29 -16.95
N ALA A 91 14.39 1.57 -17.20
CA ALA A 91 13.33 1.30 -16.24
C ALA A 91 13.24 -0.19 -15.91
N THR A 92 13.07 -0.49 -14.63
CA THR A 92 12.92 -1.84 -14.12
C THR A 92 11.52 -2.39 -14.40
N VAL A 93 11.38 -3.71 -14.32
CA VAL A 93 10.08 -4.38 -14.37
C VAL A 93 9.14 -3.87 -13.27
N LEU A 94 9.67 -3.57 -12.08
CA LEU A 94 8.89 -2.97 -10.98
C LEU A 94 8.36 -1.57 -11.33
N GLU A 95 9.19 -0.70 -11.91
CA GLU A 95 8.75 0.63 -12.36
C GLU A 95 7.73 0.52 -13.48
N ALA A 96 7.86 -0.45 -14.38
CA ALA A 96 6.84 -0.74 -15.38
C ALA A 96 5.50 -1.13 -14.73
N CYS A 97 5.51 -2.00 -13.70
CA CYS A 97 4.32 -2.30 -12.89
C CYS A 97 3.71 -1.02 -12.30
N GLU A 98 4.51 -0.17 -11.68
CA GLU A 98 4.06 1.09 -11.10
C GLU A 98 3.41 2.01 -12.14
N PHE A 99 3.91 2.05 -13.37
CA PHE A 99 3.30 2.84 -14.45
C PHE A 99 1.99 2.25 -14.93
N PHE A 100 1.91 0.92 -15.12
CA PHE A 100 0.62 0.25 -15.42
C PHE A 100 -0.40 0.53 -14.32
N VAL A 101 0.07 0.59 -13.08
CA VAL A 101 -0.74 0.90 -11.91
C VAL A 101 -1.23 2.36 -12.00
N LEU A 102 -0.31 3.32 -12.10
CA LEU A 102 -0.63 4.75 -12.02
C LEU A 102 -1.57 5.20 -13.14
N TYR A 103 -1.33 4.71 -14.35
CA TYR A 103 -1.98 5.21 -15.56
C TYR A 103 -3.08 4.30 -16.11
N LYS A 104 -3.22 3.08 -15.56
CA LYS A 104 -4.19 2.06 -16.01
C LYS A 104 -4.08 1.72 -17.51
N PHE A 105 -2.87 1.82 -18.05
CA PHE A 105 -2.58 1.40 -19.42
C PHE A 105 -2.37 -0.12 -19.48
N LEU A 106 -2.58 -0.69 -20.66
CA LEU A 106 -2.37 -2.14 -20.89
C LEU A 106 -1.06 -2.43 -21.65
N ALA A 107 -0.47 -1.39 -22.24
CA ALA A 107 0.87 -1.43 -22.80
C ALA A 107 1.52 -0.05 -22.67
N LEU A 108 2.84 -0.03 -22.58
CA LEU A 108 3.67 1.16 -22.46
C LEU A 108 4.80 1.10 -23.49
N PRO A 109 5.06 2.19 -24.24
CA PRO A 109 6.21 2.25 -25.12
C PRO A 109 7.47 2.47 -24.30
N VAL A 110 8.54 1.72 -24.62
CA VAL A 110 9.88 1.92 -24.06
C VAL A 110 10.65 2.83 -25.01
N ILE A 111 11.27 3.86 -24.46
CA ILE A 111 11.99 4.88 -25.22
C ILE A 111 13.46 5.01 -24.78
N ASP A 112 14.33 5.37 -25.71
CA ASP A 112 15.72 5.76 -25.42
C ASP A 112 15.84 7.24 -24.99
N GLU A 113 17.07 7.70 -24.73
CA GLU A 113 17.37 9.08 -24.31
C GLU A 113 16.89 10.13 -25.32
N GLU A 114 16.85 9.80 -26.63
CA GLU A 114 16.33 10.68 -27.68
C GLU A 114 14.80 10.55 -27.90
N ARG A 115 14.09 9.83 -27.01
CA ARG A 115 12.66 9.48 -27.10
C ARG A 115 12.28 8.59 -28.29
N ARG A 116 13.21 7.85 -28.87
CA ARG A 116 12.92 6.88 -29.94
C ARG A 116 12.32 5.62 -29.33
N VAL A 117 11.26 5.10 -29.94
CA VAL A 117 10.59 3.88 -29.44
C VAL A 117 11.45 2.67 -29.77
N ILE A 118 11.90 1.95 -28.74
CA ILE A 118 12.77 0.77 -28.85
C ILE A 118 12.08 -0.54 -28.46
N GLY A 119 10.88 -0.47 -27.89
CA GLY A 119 10.10 -1.62 -27.46
C GLY A 119 8.70 -1.23 -26.98
N ILE A 120 7.84 -2.23 -26.78
CA ILE A 120 6.57 -2.09 -26.04
C ILE A 120 6.55 -3.15 -24.94
N VAL A 121 6.18 -2.77 -23.73
CA VAL A 121 5.89 -3.70 -22.64
C VAL A 121 4.38 -3.75 -22.48
N ASP A 122 3.81 -4.96 -22.39
CA ASP A 122 2.38 -5.19 -22.15
C ASP A 122 2.14 -5.85 -20.79
N THR A 123 0.90 -5.80 -20.31
CA THR A 123 0.52 -6.42 -19.03
C THR A 123 0.64 -7.95 -19.03
N ASP A 124 0.67 -8.58 -20.20
CA ASP A 124 0.71 -10.03 -20.33
C ASP A 124 2.09 -10.59 -19.96
N VAL A 125 3.17 -9.80 -20.14
CA VAL A 125 4.50 -10.09 -19.60
C VAL A 125 4.44 -10.50 -18.12
N PHE A 126 3.57 -9.86 -17.34
CA PHE A 126 3.45 -10.09 -15.90
C PHE A 126 2.50 -11.24 -15.57
N MET A 127 1.42 -11.40 -16.36
CA MET A 127 0.42 -12.45 -16.14
C MET A 127 0.97 -13.85 -16.42
N GLU A 128 1.92 -14.00 -17.33
CA GLU A 128 2.53 -15.30 -17.67
C GLU A 128 3.32 -15.92 -16.48
N SER A 129 3.70 -15.12 -15.47
CA SER A 129 4.32 -15.63 -14.23
C SER A 129 3.32 -16.12 -13.17
N VAL A 130 2.06 -15.70 -13.26
CA VAL A 130 0.99 -16.07 -12.31
C VAL A 130 0.11 -17.21 -12.86
N LEU A 131 0.11 -17.38 -14.19
CA LEU A 131 -0.76 -18.28 -14.93
C LEU A 131 0.03 -19.39 -15.62
N GLU A 132 0.52 -20.38 -14.87
CA GLU A 132 1.02 -21.60 -15.50
C GLU A 132 -0.09 -22.60 -15.90
N ASN A 133 -1.37 -22.35 -15.61
CA ASN A 133 -2.46 -23.23 -16.07
C ASN A 133 -3.75 -22.45 -16.36
N ASP A 134 -4.37 -22.78 -17.51
CA ASP A 134 -5.67 -22.33 -18.03
C ASP A 134 -5.78 -20.96 -18.75
N GLU A 135 -6.06 -21.04 -20.06
CA GLU A 135 -6.33 -19.88 -20.94
C GLU A 135 -7.63 -19.14 -20.58
N THR A 136 -8.55 -19.79 -19.87
CA THR A 136 -9.83 -19.23 -19.38
C THR A 136 -9.64 -18.29 -18.18
N SER A 137 -8.45 -18.27 -17.58
CA SER A 137 -8.14 -17.53 -16.34
C SER A 137 -7.55 -16.13 -16.58
N ARG A 138 -7.33 -15.74 -17.85
CA ARG A 138 -6.65 -14.47 -18.21
C ARG A 138 -7.38 -13.22 -17.76
N GLU A 139 -8.71 -13.19 -17.85
CA GLU A 139 -9.50 -12.01 -17.45
C GLU A 139 -9.63 -11.88 -15.92
N GLY A 140 -9.85 -13.00 -15.21
CA GLY A 140 -9.95 -13.00 -13.75
C GLY A 140 -8.62 -12.70 -13.06
N VAL A 141 -7.50 -13.20 -13.60
CA VAL A 141 -6.18 -12.99 -13.01
C VAL A 141 -5.61 -11.60 -13.30
N ARG A 142 -6.09 -10.93 -14.36
CA ARG A 142 -5.81 -9.51 -14.55
C ARG A 142 -6.44 -8.66 -13.44
N ASP A 143 -7.62 -8.99 -12.95
CA ASP A 143 -8.17 -8.31 -11.77
C ASP A 143 -7.41 -8.72 -10.49
N ASP A 144 -7.13 -10.01 -10.27
CA ASP A 144 -6.39 -10.50 -9.08
C ASP A 144 -4.93 -9.99 -9.00
N PHE A 145 -4.23 -9.83 -10.13
CA PHE A 145 -2.84 -9.34 -10.16
C PHE A 145 -2.76 -7.86 -9.77
N PHE A 146 -3.72 -7.07 -10.24
CA PHE A 146 -3.85 -5.66 -9.84
C PHE A 146 -4.31 -5.56 -8.38
N GLU A 147 -5.17 -6.47 -7.91
CA GLU A 147 -5.56 -6.62 -6.51
C GLU A 147 -4.35 -6.95 -5.60
N ALA A 148 -3.48 -7.86 -6.04
CA ALA A 148 -2.26 -8.29 -5.33
C ALA A 148 -1.18 -7.19 -5.24
N LEU A 149 -1.10 -6.29 -6.23
CA LEU A 149 -0.16 -5.15 -6.25
C LEU A 149 -0.60 -3.96 -5.37
N GLY A 150 -1.71 -4.07 -4.64
CA GLY A 150 -2.14 -3.08 -3.65
C GLY A 150 -3.17 -2.07 -4.15
N PHE A 151 -3.86 -2.38 -5.24
CA PHE A 151 -4.99 -1.59 -5.69
C PHE A 151 -6.29 -1.94 -4.98
N HIS A 152 -6.46 -1.44 -3.77
CA HIS A 152 -7.77 -1.34 -3.13
C HIS A 152 -8.52 -0.06 -3.54
N LEU A 153 -8.61 0.24 -4.85
CA LEU A 153 -9.40 1.39 -5.33
C LEU A 153 -10.47 1.06 -6.37
N ALA A 154 -10.46 -0.14 -6.98
CA ALA A 154 -11.49 -0.52 -7.94
C ALA A 154 -12.82 -0.88 -7.27
N GLU A 155 -12.81 -1.41 -6.04
CA GLU A 155 -14.04 -1.74 -5.32
C GLU A 155 -14.74 -0.56 -4.63
N VAL A 156 -14.18 0.65 -4.59
CA VAL A 156 -14.85 1.77 -3.88
C VAL A 156 -15.74 2.61 -4.80
N ARG A 157 -15.62 2.48 -6.12
CA ARG A 157 -16.42 3.31 -7.05
C ARG A 157 -17.70 2.65 -7.57
N ASP A 158 -17.75 1.32 -7.64
CA ASP A 158 -18.93 0.57 -8.12
C ASP A 158 -19.43 -0.52 -7.14
N ALA A 159 -18.82 -0.68 -5.96
CA ALA A 159 -19.41 -1.57 -4.95
C ALA A 159 -20.64 -0.92 -4.32
N SER A 160 -21.77 -1.63 -4.38
CA SER A 160 -22.94 -1.30 -3.57
C SER A 160 -22.52 -1.07 -2.11
N SER A 161 -23.11 -0.06 -1.44
CA SER A 161 -22.81 0.26 -0.03
C SER A 161 -22.92 -0.98 0.88
N TRP A 162 -23.76 -1.94 0.49
CA TRP A 162 -23.91 -3.23 1.16
C TRP A 162 -22.66 -4.13 1.11
N ARG A 163 -21.96 -4.18 -0.02
CA ARG A 163 -20.73 -4.97 -0.16
C ARG A 163 -19.61 -4.37 0.69
N VAL A 164 -19.43 -3.05 0.65
CA VAL A 164 -18.45 -2.34 1.49
C VAL A 164 -18.77 -2.54 2.98
N PHE A 165 -20.05 -2.47 3.36
CA PHE A 165 -20.49 -2.76 4.72
C PHE A 165 -20.09 -4.17 5.16
N ARG A 166 -20.43 -5.22 4.38
CA ARG A 166 -20.07 -6.61 4.72
C ARG A 166 -18.57 -6.84 4.86
N TYR A 167 -17.76 -6.07 4.13
CA TYR A 167 -16.30 -6.16 4.22
C TYR A 167 -15.74 -5.42 5.45
N ARG A 168 -16.26 -4.21 5.77
CA ARG A 168 -15.76 -3.39 6.90
C ARG A 168 -16.35 -3.76 8.25
N PHE A 169 -17.59 -4.23 8.28
CA PHE A 169 -18.33 -4.50 9.51
C PHE A 169 -17.68 -5.54 10.43
N PRO A 170 -17.13 -6.67 9.94
CA PRO A 170 -16.41 -7.62 10.79
C PRO A 170 -15.20 -6.98 11.49
N TRP A 171 -14.47 -6.10 10.81
CA TRP A 171 -13.32 -5.39 11.39
C TRP A 171 -13.76 -4.34 12.41
N LEU A 172 -14.86 -3.63 12.14
CA LEU A 172 -15.48 -2.74 13.13
C LEU A 172 -15.94 -3.52 14.37
N LEU A 173 -16.43 -4.75 14.20
CA LEU A 173 -16.84 -5.60 15.33
C LEU A 173 -15.66 -5.94 16.24
N VAL A 174 -14.46 -6.14 15.69
CA VAL A 174 -13.23 -6.30 16.47
C VAL A 174 -12.97 -5.05 17.32
N THR A 175 -13.04 -3.86 16.72
CA THR A 175 -12.86 -2.59 17.44
C THR A 175 -13.93 -2.37 18.51
N VAL A 176 -15.20 -2.65 18.21
CA VAL A 176 -16.30 -2.56 19.18
C VAL A 176 -16.09 -3.53 20.34
N THR A 177 -15.67 -4.76 20.05
CA THR A 177 -15.37 -5.76 21.08
C THR A 177 -14.20 -5.33 21.95
N GLY A 178 -13.10 -4.85 21.34
CA GLY A 178 -11.94 -4.30 22.04
C GLY A 178 -12.32 -3.13 22.95
N GLY A 179 -13.06 -2.15 22.42
CA GLY A 179 -13.57 -1.01 23.19
C GLY A 179 -14.50 -1.43 24.33
N THR A 180 -15.32 -2.46 24.13
CA THR A 180 -16.18 -3.02 25.19
C THR A 180 -15.33 -3.66 26.30
N ILE A 181 -14.27 -4.40 25.96
CA ILE A 181 -13.33 -4.95 26.93
C ILE A 181 -12.65 -3.81 27.70
N CYS A 182 -12.20 -2.76 27.02
CA CYS A 182 -11.63 -1.56 27.64
C CYS A 182 -12.60 -0.89 28.61
N ALA A 183 -13.89 -0.77 28.26
CA ALA A 183 -14.92 -0.22 29.14
C ALA A 183 -15.14 -1.09 30.39
N LEU A 184 -15.18 -2.42 30.23
CA LEU A 184 -15.29 -3.35 31.36
C LEU A 184 -14.05 -3.27 32.27
N LEU A 185 -12.85 -3.18 31.69
CA LEU A 185 -11.61 -2.99 32.44
C LEU A 185 -11.64 -1.69 33.24
N ALA A 186 -12.06 -0.57 32.63
CA ALA A 186 -12.20 0.70 33.34
C ALA A 186 -13.19 0.60 34.52
N GLY A 187 -14.27 -0.17 34.37
CA GLY A 187 -15.23 -0.44 35.45
C GLY A 187 -14.63 -1.18 36.65
N LEU A 188 -13.61 -2.03 36.45
CA LEU A 188 -12.90 -2.69 37.56
C LEU A 188 -12.11 -1.70 38.42
N PHE A 189 -11.78 -0.52 37.89
CA PHE A 189 -11.02 0.53 38.57
C PHE A 189 -11.90 1.75 38.93
N GLU A 190 -13.22 1.57 39.02
CA GLU A 190 -14.16 2.64 39.36
C GLU A 190 -13.85 3.29 40.72
N ALA A 191 -13.43 2.49 41.71
CA ALA A 191 -12.99 3.01 43.01
C ALA A 191 -11.74 3.90 42.91
N THR A 192 -10.76 3.52 42.09
CA THR A 192 -9.55 4.31 41.83
C THR A 192 -9.89 5.62 41.11
N LEU A 193 -10.79 5.55 40.12
CA LEU A 193 -11.29 6.72 39.38
C LEU A 193 -12.06 7.69 40.28
N ALA A 194 -12.86 7.18 41.21
CA ALA A 194 -13.57 7.99 42.20
C ALA A 194 -12.60 8.70 43.16
N HIS A 195 -11.45 8.08 43.46
CA HIS A 195 -10.43 8.68 44.31
C HIS A 195 -9.61 9.77 43.60
N SER A 196 -9.34 9.62 42.30
CA SER A 196 -8.66 10.62 41.49
C SER A 196 -9.30 10.81 40.12
N LEU A 197 -10.21 11.79 40.04
CA LEU A 197 -10.83 12.20 38.78
C LEU A 197 -9.81 12.70 37.74
N VAL A 198 -8.61 13.12 38.17
CA VAL A 198 -7.53 13.53 37.28
C VAL A 198 -7.16 12.41 36.31
N ILE A 199 -7.11 11.16 36.79
CA ILE A 199 -6.81 9.98 35.97
C ILE A 199 -7.81 9.83 34.81
N ALA A 200 -9.08 10.13 35.03
CA ALA A 200 -10.11 10.05 34.00
C ALA A 200 -9.90 11.06 32.86
N PHE A 201 -9.49 12.30 33.18
CA PHE A 201 -9.34 13.37 32.18
C PHE A 201 -8.23 13.11 31.17
N PHE A 202 -7.19 12.37 31.56
CA PHE A 202 -6.05 12.06 30.69
C PHE A 202 -6.18 10.73 29.94
N LEU A 203 -7.24 9.95 30.21
CA LEU A 203 -7.43 8.63 29.61
C LEU A 203 -7.44 8.67 28.07
N ILE A 204 -8.18 9.60 27.47
CA ILE A 204 -8.26 9.75 26.00
C ILE A 204 -6.87 10.06 25.41
N MET A 205 -6.07 10.88 26.11
CA MET A 205 -4.73 11.22 25.67
C MET A 205 -3.80 10.01 25.72
N VAL A 206 -3.85 9.23 26.80
CA VAL A 206 -3.03 8.02 26.97
C VAL A 206 -3.34 6.99 25.88
N LEU A 207 -4.63 6.74 25.63
CA LEU A 207 -5.06 5.85 24.54
C LEU A 207 -4.59 6.35 23.18
N GLY A 208 -4.83 7.62 22.85
CA GLY A 208 -4.44 8.20 21.56
C GLY A 208 -2.93 8.16 21.31
N LEU A 209 -2.10 8.33 22.35
CA LEU A 209 -0.65 8.16 22.24
C LEU A 209 -0.26 6.70 21.97
N ASN A 210 -0.88 5.75 22.68
CA ASN A 210 -0.63 4.32 22.48
C ASN A 210 -1.03 3.86 21.07
N GLU A 211 -2.22 4.25 20.60
CA GLU A 211 -2.68 3.96 19.25
C GLU A 211 -1.72 4.52 18.19
N SER A 212 -1.29 5.79 18.35
CA SER A 212 -0.38 6.45 17.39
C SER A 212 0.95 5.71 17.28
N VAL A 213 1.54 5.34 18.42
CA VAL A 213 2.84 4.64 18.48
C VAL A 213 2.72 3.21 17.95
N SER A 214 1.66 2.51 18.33
CA SER A 214 1.39 1.16 17.85
C SER A 214 1.16 1.13 16.34
N ALA A 215 0.40 2.10 15.80
CA ALA A 215 0.14 2.24 14.38
C ALA A 215 1.42 2.56 13.58
N GLN A 216 2.31 3.40 14.12
CA GLN A 216 3.61 3.69 13.52
C GLN A 216 4.50 2.43 13.48
N SER A 217 4.63 1.73 14.61
CA SER A 217 5.42 0.50 14.69
C SER A 217 4.87 -0.59 13.77
N MET A 218 3.55 -0.74 13.70
CA MET A 218 2.86 -1.63 12.78
C MET A 218 3.11 -1.27 11.32
N SER A 219 3.08 0.01 10.96
CA SER A 219 3.31 0.47 9.59
C SER A 219 4.74 0.16 9.14
N VAL A 220 5.73 0.46 9.99
CA VAL A 220 7.15 0.13 9.72
C VAL A 220 7.35 -1.37 9.59
N THR A 221 6.74 -2.16 10.48
CA THR A 221 6.82 -3.62 10.46
C THR A 221 6.20 -4.20 9.20
N THR A 222 4.96 -3.85 8.89
CA THR A 222 4.26 -4.34 7.68
C THR A 222 4.99 -3.95 6.39
N GLN A 223 5.65 -2.79 6.34
CA GLN A 223 6.50 -2.41 5.22
C GLN A 223 7.76 -3.29 5.12
N ALA A 224 8.45 -3.54 6.23
CA ALA A 224 9.65 -4.38 6.26
C ALA A 224 9.38 -5.84 5.90
N LEU A 225 8.19 -6.35 6.24
CA LEU A 225 7.73 -7.71 5.90
C LEU A 225 7.51 -7.94 4.39
N ARG A 226 7.50 -6.89 3.56
CA ARG A 226 7.37 -7.02 2.10
C ARG A 226 8.66 -7.51 1.43
N SER A 227 9.81 -7.19 2.00
CA SER A 227 11.12 -7.43 1.39
C SER A 227 11.98 -8.44 2.16
N VAL A 228 11.53 -8.91 3.33
CA VAL A 228 12.33 -9.77 4.21
C VAL A 228 11.51 -10.96 4.73
N ARG A 229 12.12 -12.15 4.77
CA ARG A 229 11.54 -13.31 5.46
C ARG A 229 11.67 -13.15 6.97
N VAL A 230 10.57 -13.30 7.70
CA VAL A 230 10.58 -13.29 9.17
C VAL A 230 11.41 -14.44 9.71
N THR A 231 12.59 -14.08 10.22
CA THR A 231 13.46 -14.98 10.97
C THR A 231 13.56 -14.50 12.42
N TRP A 232 13.86 -15.41 13.34
CA TRP A 232 14.03 -15.05 14.76
C TRP A 232 15.10 -13.96 14.97
N HIS A 233 16.18 -14.01 14.18
CA HIS A 233 17.24 -13.01 14.21
C HIS A 233 16.73 -11.62 13.79
N TRP A 234 15.95 -11.56 12.70
CA TRP A 234 15.32 -10.31 12.24
C TRP A 234 14.37 -9.75 13.29
N PHE A 235 13.49 -10.59 13.87
CA PHE A 235 12.54 -10.16 14.89
C PHE A 235 13.25 -9.59 16.12
N ARG A 236 14.31 -10.25 16.59
CA ARG A 236 15.11 -9.77 17.73
C ARG A 236 15.79 -8.44 17.44
N SER A 237 16.34 -8.26 16.24
CA SER A 237 16.99 -7.01 15.83
C SER A 237 15.97 -5.86 15.72
N ALA A 238 14.80 -6.12 15.11
CA ALA A 238 13.70 -5.17 15.02
C ALA A 238 13.17 -4.79 16.41
N PHE A 239 12.97 -5.78 17.28
CA PHE A 239 12.52 -5.59 18.66
C PHE A 239 13.49 -4.72 19.47
N GLN A 240 14.79 -4.93 19.35
CA GLN A 240 15.80 -4.11 20.03
C GLN A 240 15.81 -2.66 19.54
N ARG A 241 15.64 -2.41 18.24
CA ARG A 241 15.50 -1.05 17.71
C ARG A 241 14.23 -0.38 18.20
N GLU A 242 13.11 -1.10 18.19
CA GLU A 242 11.82 -0.53 18.59
C GLU A 242 11.73 -0.27 20.08
N ILE A 243 12.28 -1.13 20.94
CA ILE A 243 12.22 -0.91 22.39
C ILE A 243 13.02 0.33 22.79
N THR A 244 14.17 0.59 22.16
CA THR A 244 14.94 1.82 22.38
C THR A 244 14.16 3.06 21.95
N THR A 245 13.52 3.00 20.79
CA THR A 245 12.68 4.10 20.28
C THR A 245 11.49 4.36 21.20
N ALA A 246 10.81 3.29 21.64
CA ALA A 246 9.67 3.35 22.54
C ALA A 246 10.03 3.93 23.92
N LEU A 247 11.19 3.58 24.46
CA LEU A 247 11.68 4.15 25.73
C LEU A 247 11.94 5.65 25.61
N LEU A 248 12.57 6.09 24.51
CA LEU A 248 12.83 7.52 24.28
C LEU A 248 11.53 8.32 24.11
N LEU A 249 10.60 7.82 23.30
CA LEU A 249 9.27 8.43 23.14
C LEU A 249 8.49 8.42 24.46
N GLY A 250 8.50 7.29 25.17
CA GLY A 250 7.82 7.11 26.44
C GLY A 250 8.32 8.08 27.51
N LEU A 251 9.63 8.25 27.63
CA LEU A 251 10.22 9.22 28.56
C LEU A 251 9.90 10.66 28.15
N ALA A 252 10.02 11.01 26.86
CA ALA A 252 9.72 12.35 26.37
C ALA A 252 8.24 12.73 26.57
N CYS A 253 7.31 11.88 26.13
CA CYS A 253 5.88 12.09 26.28
C CYS A 253 5.46 12.02 27.76
N GLY A 254 5.97 11.04 28.50
CA GLY A 254 5.65 10.86 29.92
C GLY A 254 6.08 12.05 30.77
N THR A 255 7.30 12.57 30.57
CA THR A 255 7.78 13.78 31.27
C THR A 255 6.99 15.02 30.90
N LEU A 256 6.68 15.21 29.61
CA LEU A 256 5.87 16.32 29.14
C LEU A 256 4.46 16.30 29.76
N VAL A 257 3.77 15.16 29.70
CA VAL A 257 2.42 15.04 30.27
C VAL A 257 2.44 15.13 31.79
N SER A 258 3.46 14.57 32.46
CA SER A 258 3.66 14.74 33.90
C SER A 258 3.78 16.22 34.28
N ALA A 259 4.56 16.99 33.53
CA ALA A 259 4.69 18.44 33.75
C ALA A 259 3.35 19.17 33.53
N ILE A 260 2.59 18.81 32.49
CA ILE A 260 1.26 19.39 32.23
C ILE A 260 0.30 19.10 33.39
N VAL A 261 0.23 17.84 33.86
CA VAL A 261 -0.63 17.46 34.98
C VAL A 261 -0.22 18.21 36.25
N TRP A 262 1.08 18.29 36.53
CA TRP A 262 1.58 18.97 37.72
C TRP A 262 1.27 20.46 37.70
N ILE A 263 1.48 21.15 36.57
CA ILE A 263 1.21 22.59 36.45
C ILE A 263 -0.30 22.88 36.50
N TRP A 264 -1.12 22.07 35.84
CA TRP A 264 -2.54 22.35 35.69
C TRP A 264 -3.40 21.87 36.87
N ARG A 265 -3.10 20.68 37.40
CA ARG A 265 -3.87 20.05 38.48
C ARG A 265 -3.24 20.20 39.86
N ALA A 266 -1.97 20.63 39.93
CA ALA A 266 -1.20 20.70 41.18
C ALA A 266 -1.15 19.37 41.96
N ASP A 267 -1.37 18.25 41.27
CA ASP A 267 -1.36 16.89 41.85
C ASP A 267 -0.10 16.15 41.40
N ALA A 268 0.92 16.14 42.26
CA ALA A 268 2.20 15.50 41.97
C ALA A 268 2.09 13.96 41.88
N ARG A 269 1.15 13.34 42.61
CA ARG A 269 0.97 11.88 42.57
C ARG A 269 0.33 11.47 41.24
N ALA A 270 -0.75 12.15 40.85
CA ALA A 270 -1.37 11.93 39.54
C ALA A 270 -0.39 12.23 38.40
N ALA A 271 0.41 13.30 38.50
CA ALA A 271 1.43 13.62 37.50
C ALA A 271 2.47 12.51 37.32
N PHE A 272 2.98 11.94 38.43
CA PHE A 272 3.92 10.83 38.39
C PHE A 272 3.29 9.56 37.81
N VAL A 273 2.08 9.22 38.25
CA VAL A 273 1.34 8.05 37.76
C VAL A 273 1.07 8.15 36.26
N ILE A 274 0.53 9.28 35.79
CA ILE A 274 0.18 9.47 34.38
C ILE A 274 1.46 9.47 33.53
N GLY A 275 2.50 10.21 33.93
CA GLY A 275 3.75 10.24 33.19
C GLY A 275 4.46 8.88 33.11
N GLY A 276 4.54 8.17 34.25
CA GLY A 276 5.19 6.87 34.34
C GLY A 276 4.43 5.78 33.56
N SER A 277 3.10 5.77 33.64
CA SER A 277 2.27 4.83 32.89
C SER A 277 2.28 5.09 31.39
N ILE A 278 2.38 6.35 30.94
CA ILE A 278 2.64 6.67 29.53
C ILE A 278 3.97 6.05 29.11
N ALA A 279 5.05 6.28 29.86
CA ALA A 279 6.36 5.73 29.51
C ALA A 279 6.34 4.19 29.37
N LEU A 280 5.66 3.49 30.28
CA LEU A 280 5.56 2.03 30.26
C LEU A 280 4.59 1.51 29.17
N SER A 281 3.45 2.18 28.97
CA SER A 281 2.45 1.75 27.98
C SER A 281 2.96 1.92 26.55
N LEU A 282 3.70 2.99 26.23
CA LEU A 282 4.29 3.16 24.90
C LEU A 282 5.24 2.01 24.52
N VAL A 283 6.00 1.47 25.48
CA VAL A 283 6.81 0.27 25.25
C VAL A 283 5.92 -0.90 24.84
N SER A 284 4.82 -1.13 25.55
CA SER A 284 3.87 -2.18 25.20
C SER A 284 3.23 -1.96 23.81
N ALA A 285 2.88 -0.72 23.47
CA ALA A 285 2.30 -0.35 22.17
C ALA A 285 3.24 -0.67 21.00
N CYS A 286 4.54 -0.37 21.13
CA CYS A 286 5.56 -0.75 20.15
C CYS A 286 5.71 -2.27 20.04
N VAL A 287 5.73 -2.99 21.16
CA VAL A 287 5.84 -4.45 21.15
C VAL A 287 4.65 -5.08 20.44
N ILE A 288 3.44 -4.59 20.70
CA ILE A 288 2.22 -5.07 20.04
C ILE A 288 2.25 -4.73 18.54
N GLY A 289 2.63 -3.50 18.19
CA GLY A 289 2.77 -3.03 16.81
C GLY A 289 3.78 -3.82 15.98
N LEU A 290 4.85 -4.30 16.59
CA LEU A 290 5.82 -5.21 15.94
C LEU A 290 5.33 -6.66 15.90
N SER A 291 4.75 -7.14 17.01
CA SER A 291 4.46 -8.56 17.20
C SER A 291 3.25 -9.04 16.42
N VAL A 292 2.18 -8.25 16.36
CA VAL A 292 0.93 -8.65 15.69
C VAL A 292 1.13 -8.86 14.19
N PRO A 293 1.72 -7.91 13.42
CA PRO A 293 1.95 -8.12 11.99
C PRO A 293 2.95 -9.25 11.72
N SER A 294 4.00 -9.36 12.54
CA SER A 294 5.01 -10.42 12.43
C SER A 294 4.40 -11.81 12.66
N LEU A 295 3.49 -11.94 13.63
CA LEU A 295 2.79 -13.18 13.93
C LEU A 295 1.81 -13.55 12.82
N LEU A 296 1.00 -12.61 12.35
CA LEU A 296 0.07 -12.82 11.25
C LEU A 296 0.81 -13.26 9.97
N HIS A 297 1.93 -12.61 9.65
CA HIS A 297 2.78 -12.99 8.52
C HIS A 297 3.35 -14.41 8.69
N ARG A 298 3.80 -14.78 9.90
CA ARG A 298 4.26 -16.14 10.19
C ARG A 298 3.16 -17.20 10.03
N LEU A 299 1.91 -16.84 10.34
CA LEU A 299 0.72 -17.68 10.15
C LEU A 299 0.18 -17.66 8.70
N LYS A 300 0.83 -16.94 7.78
CA LYS A 300 0.40 -16.75 6.39
C LYS A 300 -0.98 -16.08 6.25
N LEU A 301 -1.40 -15.32 7.26
CA LEU A 301 -2.58 -14.47 7.21
C LEU A 301 -2.17 -13.09 6.65
N ASP A 302 -3.02 -12.46 5.85
CA ASP A 302 -2.70 -11.15 5.25
C ASP A 302 -2.56 -10.06 6.35
N PRO A 303 -1.34 -9.56 6.61
CA PRO A 303 -1.12 -8.57 7.65
C PRO A 303 -1.79 -7.22 7.34
N LYS A 304 -2.07 -6.91 6.07
CA LYS A 304 -2.65 -5.60 5.69
C LYS A 304 -4.09 -5.44 6.16
N ILE A 305 -4.86 -6.52 6.15
CA ILE A 305 -6.30 -6.47 6.39
C ILE A 305 -6.59 -6.66 7.88
N ALA A 306 -5.86 -7.58 8.54
CA ALA A 306 -6.14 -7.97 9.93
C ALA A 306 -5.33 -7.21 10.97
N ALA A 307 -4.11 -6.74 10.65
CA ALA A 307 -3.23 -6.20 11.69
C ALA A 307 -3.77 -4.90 12.29
N GLY A 308 -4.41 -4.02 11.51
CA GLY A 308 -4.84 -2.70 11.99
C GLY A 308 -5.75 -2.75 13.22
N PRO A 309 -7.01 -3.18 13.08
CA PRO A 309 -7.98 -3.20 14.17
C PRO A 309 -7.55 -4.06 15.36
N VAL A 310 -6.90 -5.20 15.10
CA VAL A 310 -6.45 -6.12 16.16
C VAL A 310 -5.29 -5.53 16.97
N THR A 311 -4.31 -4.92 16.29
CA THR A 311 -3.16 -4.30 16.95
C THR A 311 -3.61 -3.15 17.85
N LEU A 312 -4.50 -2.28 17.33
CA LEU A 312 -5.02 -1.13 18.09
C LEU A 312 -5.85 -1.58 19.31
N ALA A 313 -6.77 -2.53 19.13
CA ALA A 313 -7.57 -3.06 20.24
C ALA A 313 -6.69 -3.67 21.35
N LEU A 314 -5.64 -4.41 20.98
CA LEU A 314 -4.68 -4.93 21.96
C LEU A 314 -3.88 -3.80 22.62
N ALA A 315 -3.41 -2.81 21.85
CA ALA A 315 -2.67 -1.68 22.40
C ALA A 315 -3.49 -0.93 23.46
N ASP A 316 -4.78 -0.69 23.21
CA ASP A 316 -5.69 -0.06 24.17
C ASP A 316 -5.85 -0.87 25.45
N ILE A 317 -6.07 -2.19 25.32
CA ILE A 317 -6.23 -3.09 26.48
C ILE A 317 -4.98 -3.04 27.36
N PHE A 318 -3.79 -3.18 26.77
CA PHE A 318 -2.54 -3.15 27.52
C PHE A 318 -2.26 -1.76 28.11
N ALA A 319 -2.58 -0.69 27.37
CA ALA A 319 -2.45 0.68 27.86
C ALA A 319 -3.32 0.91 29.09
N LEU A 320 -4.60 0.52 29.07
CA LEU A 320 -5.50 0.67 30.22
C LEU A 320 -5.06 -0.18 31.41
N VAL A 321 -4.64 -1.43 31.19
CA VAL A 321 -4.14 -2.28 32.28
C VAL A 321 -2.93 -1.63 32.95
N ILE A 322 -1.96 -1.14 32.17
CA ILE A 322 -0.77 -0.47 32.70
C ILE A 322 -1.15 0.83 33.42
N TYR A 323 -2.01 1.63 32.81
CA TYR A 323 -2.45 2.94 33.33
C TYR A 323 -3.17 2.81 34.66
N PHE A 324 -4.22 1.98 34.71
CA PHE A 324 -5.02 1.81 35.90
C PHE A 324 -4.32 1.02 37.00
N THR A 325 -3.50 0.02 36.67
CA THR A 325 -2.70 -0.68 37.67
C THR A 325 -1.69 0.28 38.31
N SER A 326 -1.05 1.14 37.50
CA SER A 326 -0.13 2.16 38.01
C SER A 326 -0.84 3.16 38.93
N ALA A 327 -2.07 3.55 38.59
CA ALA A 327 -2.89 4.40 39.44
C ALA A 327 -3.26 3.70 40.75
N TRP A 328 -3.75 2.45 40.68
CA TRP A 328 -4.16 1.67 41.85
C TRP A 328 -3.01 1.36 42.83
N VAL A 329 -1.79 1.17 42.33
CA VAL A 329 -0.63 0.91 43.19
C VAL A 329 -0.16 2.17 43.94
N VAL A 330 -0.36 3.36 43.37
CA VAL A 330 0.23 4.61 43.87
C VAL A 330 -0.77 5.51 44.60
N LEU A 331 -2.05 5.46 44.23
CA LEU A 331 -3.14 6.29 44.77
C LEU A 331 -4.02 5.48 45.71
#